data_AF-A0A923IJH3-F1
#
_entry.id   AF-A0A923IJH3-F1
#
_cell.length_a   1.000
_cell.length_b   1.000
_cell.length_c   1.000
_cell.angle_alpha   90.00
_cell.angle_beta   90.00
_cell.angle_gamma   90.00
#
_symmetry.space_group_name_H-M   'P 1'
#
loop_
_entity.id
_entity.type
_entity.pdbx_description
1 polymer ?
#
loop_
_entity_poly.entity_id
_entity_poly.type
_entity_poly.pdbx_seq_one_letter_code
_entity_poly.pdbx_strand_id
1 'polypeptide(L)'
;MDLGRATADAISRRNLAVWQFHGICGCGRNLDEAFGRIDVAEKAAEICLRVMAAGGVKQSLSDAQLRAIAANFNCPLDESLFE
;
A
#
# COMPACT_ATOMS: atom_id res chain seq x y z
N MET A 1 12.72 -1.21 22.48
CA MET A 1 12.60 0.10 21.81
C MET A 1 12.75 -0.02 20.29
N ASP A 2 13.21 -1.17 19.79
CA ASP A 2 13.63 -1.32 18.39
C ASP A 2 12.46 -1.35 17.39
N LEU A 3 11.32 -1.92 17.78
CA LEU A 3 10.12 -1.94 16.92
C LEU A 3 9.62 -0.53 16.60
N GLY A 4 9.60 0.36 17.59
CA GLY A 4 9.16 1.75 17.40
C GLY A 4 10.07 2.51 16.43
N ARG A 5 11.39 2.31 16.55
CA ARG A 5 12.37 2.93 15.64
C ARG A 5 12.30 2.36 14.23
N ALA A 6 12.23 1.04 14.09
CA ALA A 6 12.06 0.39 12.79
C ALA A 6 10.76 0.84 12.10
N THR A 7 9.68 1.02 12.87
CA THR A 7 8.41 1.54 12.34
C THR A 7 8.54 2.99 11.91
N ALA A 8 9.19 3.85 12.70
CA ALA A 8 9.45 5.24 12.33
C ALA A 8 10.30 5.35 11.05
N ASP A 9 11.35 4.52 10.94
CA ASP A 9 12.21 4.47 9.76
C ASP A 9 11.43 4.00 8.52
N ALA A 10 10.54 3.00 8.64
CA ALA A 10 9.66 2.59 7.55
C ALA A 10 8.68 3.70 7.15
N ILE A 11 8.06 4.37 8.14
CA ILE A 11 7.08 5.43 7.91
C ILE A 11 7.71 6.68 7.25
N SER A 12 9.01 6.92 7.50
CA SER A 12 9.75 8.01 6.84
C SER A 12 9.84 7.87 5.31
N ARG A 13 9.70 6.64 4.79
CA ARG A 13 9.73 6.36 3.35
C ARG A 13 8.34 6.22 2.76
N ARG A 14 7.39 5.64 3.51
CA ARG A 14 6.02 5.34 3.05
C ARG A 14 5.03 5.57 4.18
N ASN A 15 3.80 5.97 3.87
CA ASN A 15 2.81 6.31 4.91
C ASN A 15 2.22 5.12 5.69
N LEU A 16 2.62 3.89 5.36
CA LEU A 16 2.12 2.64 5.92
C LEU A 16 3.29 1.70 6.22
N ALA A 17 3.24 1.01 7.36
CA ALA A 17 4.21 -0.02 7.75
C ALA A 17 3.49 -1.30 8.16
N VAL A 18 3.78 -2.41 7.48
CA VAL A 18 3.22 -3.73 7.80
C VAL A 18 4.13 -4.45 8.78
N TRP A 19 3.56 -4.96 9.85
CA TRP A 19 4.21 -5.81 10.83
C TRP A 19 3.82 -7.26 10.55
N GLN A 20 4.77 -8.05 10.06
CA GLN A 20 4.55 -9.47 9.75
C GLN A 20 3.92 -10.19 10.95
N PHE A 21 2.83 -10.92 10.68
CA PHE A 21 2.04 -11.67 11.67
C PHE A 21 1.32 -10.84 12.74
N HIS A 22 1.19 -9.53 12.59
CA HIS A 22 0.50 -8.68 13.55
C HIS A 22 -0.53 -7.76 12.90
N GLY A 23 -0.10 -6.84 12.04
CA GLY A 23 -1.01 -5.82 11.50
C GLY A 23 -0.28 -4.71 10.76
N ILE A 24 -0.88 -3.53 10.74
CA ILE A 24 -0.40 -2.36 10.00
C ILE A 24 -0.43 -1.11 10.89
N CYS A 25 0.57 -0.26 10.72
CA CYS A 25 0.62 1.09 11.27
C CYS A 25 0.52 2.10 10.11
N GLY A 26 -0.32 3.13 10.26
CA GLY A 26 -0.52 4.15 9.24
C GLY A 26 -0.39 5.57 9.80
N CYS A 27 0.07 6.49 8.95
CA CYS A 27 0.22 7.91 9.26
C CYS A 27 -0.56 8.77 8.26
N GLY A 28 -1.10 9.90 8.72
CA GLY A 28 -1.83 10.90 7.95
C GLY A 28 -1.78 12.26 8.63
N ARG A 29 -2.16 13.33 7.92
CA ARG A 29 -2.21 14.69 8.49
C ARG A 29 -3.30 14.84 9.56
N ASN A 30 -4.29 13.96 9.52
CA ASN A 30 -5.38 13.85 10.49
C ASN A 30 -5.85 12.39 10.57
N LEU A 31 -6.80 12.12 11.47
CA LEU A 31 -7.32 10.77 11.72
C LEU A 31 -8.01 10.17 10.48
N ASP A 32 -8.82 10.95 9.76
CA ASP A 32 -9.54 10.47 8.58
C ASP A 32 -8.59 10.03 7.48
N GLU A 33 -7.52 10.80 7.23
CA GLU A 33 -6.51 10.42 6.25
C GLU A 33 -5.72 9.18 6.68
N ALA A 34 -5.33 9.08 7.95
CA ALA A 34 -4.61 7.92 8.46
C ALA A 34 -5.48 6.65 8.36
N PHE A 35 -6.75 6.75 8.75
CA PHE A 35 -7.70 5.66 8.67
C PHE A 35 -7.99 5.28 7.22
N GLY A 36 -8.31 6.25 6.36
CA GLY A 36 -8.60 6.00 4.96
C GLY A 36 -7.45 5.33 4.21
N ARG A 37 -6.20 5.66 4.53
CA ARG A 37 -5.02 4.99 3.97
C ARG A 37 -4.94 3.52 4.40
N ILE A 38 -5.19 3.23 5.68
CA ILE A 38 -5.21 1.85 6.20
C ILE A 38 -6.35 1.07 5.53
N ASP A 39 -7.55 1.65 5.46
CA ASP A 39 -8.74 1.00 4.90
C ASP A 39 -8.56 0.65 3.41
N VAL A 40 -7.97 1.55 2.62
CA VAL A 40 -7.64 1.27 1.21
C VAL A 40 -6.62 0.12 1.09
N ALA A 41 -5.59 0.11 1.93
CA ALA A 41 -4.57 -0.95 1.90
C ALA A 41 -5.15 -2.30 2.32
N GLU A 42 -5.97 -2.33 3.38
CA GLU A 42 -6.68 -3.53 3.85
C GLU A 42 -7.63 -4.05 2.76
N LYS A 43 -8.37 -3.16 2.10
CA LYS A 43 -9.28 -3.56 1.01
C LYS A 43 -8.52 -4.19 -0.15
N ALA A 44 -7.37 -3.63 -0.52
CA ALA A 44 -6.52 -4.20 -1.56
C ALA A 44 -5.98 -5.58 -1.14
N ALA A 45 -5.58 -5.75 0.12
CA ALA A 45 -5.12 -7.03 0.66
C ALA A 45 -6.24 -8.08 0.66
N GLU A 46 -7.46 -7.73 1.07
CA GLU A 46 -8.64 -8.61 1.02
C GLU A 46 -8.89 -9.13 -0.40
N ILE A 47 -8.88 -8.23 -1.40
CA ILE A 47 -9.06 -8.60 -2.81
C ILE A 47 -7.93 -9.54 -3.26
N CYS A 48 -6.67 -9.20 -2.94
CA CYS A 48 -5.52 -10.04 -3.28
C CYS A 48 -5.65 -11.45 -2.69
N LEU A 49 -5.95 -11.56 -1.39
CA LEU A 49 -6.13 -12.84 -0.72
C LEU A 49 -7.25 -13.68 -1.35
N ARG A 50 -8.38 -13.07 -1.70
CA ARG A 50 -9.47 -13.76 -2.39
C ARG A 50 -9.08 -14.26 -3.77
N VAL A 51 -8.35 -13.46 -4.55
CA VAL A 51 -7.82 -13.87 -5.86
C VAL A 51 -6.84 -15.02 -5.72
N MET A 52 -5.93 -14.95 -4.74
CA MET A 52 -4.98 -16.02 -4.46
C MET A 52 -5.69 -17.32 -4.06
N ALA A 53 -6.70 -17.24 -3.20
CA ALA A 53 -7.52 -18.38 -2.81
C ALA A 53 -8.32 -18.98 -3.99
N ALA A 54 -8.69 -18.16 -4.98
CA ALA A 54 -9.42 -18.57 -6.18
C ALA A 54 -8.53 -19.14 -7.30
N GLY A 55 -7.26 -19.47 -7.02
CA GLY A 55 -6.34 -20.06 -8.00
C GLY A 55 -5.37 -19.07 -8.65
N GLY A 56 -5.15 -17.93 -7.99
CA GLY A 56 -4.10 -16.96 -8.34
C GLY A 56 -4.52 -15.93 -9.38
N VAL A 57 -3.67 -14.91 -9.54
CA VAL A 57 -3.87 -13.80 -10.47
C VAL A 57 -3.81 -14.31 -11.91
N LYS A 58 -4.88 -14.13 -12.68
CA LYS A 58 -4.93 -14.43 -14.13
C LYS A 58 -4.76 -13.20 -15.01
N GLN A 59 -5.09 -12.03 -14.47
CA GLN A 59 -4.91 -10.73 -15.10
C GLN A 59 -4.71 -9.66 -14.02
N SER A 60 -3.90 -8.64 -14.32
CA SER A 60 -3.67 -7.47 -13.48
C SER A 60 -3.47 -6.25 -14.39
N LEU A 61 -3.49 -5.05 -13.79
CA LEU A 61 -3.07 -3.84 -14.50
C LEU A 61 -1.60 -3.95 -14.87
N SER A 62 -1.26 -3.61 -16.11
CA SER A 62 0.13 -3.47 -16.54
C SER A 62 0.75 -2.18 -16.01
N ASP A 63 2.07 -2.11 -15.98
CA ASP A 63 2.79 -0.91 -15.57
C ASP A 63 2.44 0.31 -16.42
N ALA A 64 2.19 0.11 -17.72
CA ALA A 64 1.74 1.18 -18.62
C ALA A 64 0.34 1.69 -18.23
N GLN A 65 -0.57 0.79 -17.83
CA GLN A 65 -1.90 1.15 -17.35
C GLN A 65 -1.81 1.89 -16.00
N LEU A 66 -0.94 1.43 -15.08
CA LEU A 66 -0.72 2.10 -13.80
C LEU A 66 -0.12 3.50 -13.97
N ARG A 67 0.87 3.67 -14.86
CA ARG A 67 1.42 4.99 -15.23
C ARG A 67 0.37 5.91 -15.84
N ALA A 68 -0.48 5.40 -16.73
CA ALA A 68 -1.57 6.17 -17.31
C ALA A 68 -2.59 6.64 -16.27
N ILE A 69 -2.95 5.78 -15.30
CA ILE A 69 -3.83 6.14 -14.18
C ILE A 69 -3.18 7.27 -13.36
N ALA A 70 -1.91 7.13 -12.98
CA ALA A 70 -1.25 8.14 -12.17
C ALA A 70 -1.15 9.50 -12.89
N ALA A 71 -0.82 9.50 -14.18
CA ALA A 71 -0.82 10.69 -15.01
C ALA A 71 -2.20 11.37 -15.04
N ASN A 72 -3.28 10.59 -15.19
CA ASN A 72 -4.65 11.12 -15.19
C ASN A 72 -5.06 11.78 -13.85
N PHE A 73 -4.54 11.28 -12.73
CA PHE A 73 -4.81 11.85 -11.40
C PHE A 73 -3.77 12.88 -10.94
N ASN A 74 -2.78 13.23 -11.77
CA ASN A 74 -1.61 14.03 -11.37
C ASN A 74 -0.95 13.50 -10.09
N CYS A 75 -0.89 12.17 -9.96
CA CYS A 75 -0.34 11.50 -8.79
C CYS A 75 1.15 11.20 -9.02
N PRO A 76 2.05 11.65 -8.12
CA PRO A 76 3.45 11.29 -8.20
C PRO A 76 3.62 9.78 -7.97
N LEU A 77 4.27 9.09 -8.91
CA LEU A 77 4.61 7.68 -8.80
C LEU A 77 6.02 7.52 -8.22
N ASP A 78 6.18 6.50 -7.38
CA ASP A 78 7.50 5.98 -7.07
C ASP A 78 7.88 4.96 -8.14
N GLU A 79 8.78 5.35 -9.04
CA GLU A 79 9.24 4.49 -10.14
C GLU A 79 9.98 3.24 -9.63
N SER A 80 10.44 3.22 -8.38
CA SER A 80 11.05 2.01 -7.78
C SER A 80 10.05 0.85 -7.61
N LEU A 81 8.76 1.06 -7.89
CA LEU A 81 7.73 0.03 -7.82
C LEU A 81 7.52 -0.74 -9.14
N PHE A 82 8.16 -0.29 -10.22
CA PHE A 82 8.01 -0.85 -11.57
C PHE A 82 9.34 -1.42 -12.05
N GLU A 83 9.81 -2.48 -11.38
CA GLU A 83 10.95 -3.30 -11.81
C GLU A 83 10.52 -4.45 -12.73
#